data_AF-A0A951WPS5-F1
#
_entry.id   AF-A0A951WPS5-F1
#
_cell.length_a   1.000
_cell.length_b   1.000
_cell.length_c   1.000
_cell.angle_alpha   90.00
_cell.angle_beta   90.00
_cell.angle_gamma   90.00
#
_symmetry.space_group_name_H-M   'P 1'
#
loop_
_entity.id
_entity.type
_entity.pdbx_description
1 polymer ?
#
loop_
_entity_poly.entity_id
_entity_poly.type
_entity_poly.pdbx_seq_one_letter_code
_entity_poly.pdbx_strand_id
1 'polypeptide(L)'
;MKQDKWQGAQKLGLKPNQMQLLELLQSRGPLSLKGIAHHLGVTPPTVSDTVATLSKRLLINKIQGQDDSRRVEISLSDSGRDLCAQFHTVTDITDMVQCLSAQEQAELLGLVIRIVSRLEDDGKISRSRMCLSCMYFVKDKHMDKQNPHHCNLMSKPLSIGDLRMDCEDHVSK
;
A
#
# COMPACT_ATOMS: atom_id res chain seq x y z
N MET A 1 -19.14 -2.35 5.45
CA MET A 1 -18.59 -3.52 4.75
C MET A 1 -17.09 -3.75 5.07
N LYS A 2 -16.72 -3.71 6.36
CA LYS A 2 -15.35 -4.06 6.82
C LYS A 2 -15.26 -5.53 7.23
N GLN A 3 -16.37 -6.25 7.36
CA GLN A 3 -16.52 -7.45 8.20
C GLN A 3 -16.22 -8.77 7.46
N ASP A 4 -16.38 -8.83 6.15
CA ASP A 4 -16.31 -10.09 5.39
C ASP A 4 -14.87 -10.60 5.17
N LYS A 5 -13.90 -9.69 4.98
CA LYS A 5 -12.47 -10.04 4.86
C LYS A 5 -11.93 -10.75 6.11
N TRP A 6 -12.43 -10.37 7.29
CA TRP A 6 -12.03 -10.97 8.56
C TRP A 6 -12.52 -12.40 8.71
N GLN A 7 -13.68 -12.73 8.14
CA GLN A 7 -14.29 -14.04 8.34
C GLN A 7 -13.56 -15.15 7.57
N GLY A 8 -13.04 -14.87 6.37
CA GLY A 8 -12.26 -15.85 5.59
C GLY A 8 -10.92 -16.21 6.24
N ALA A 9 -10.20 -15.21 6.75
CA ALA A 9 -8.90 -15.42 7.37
C ALA A 9 -8.96 -15.83 8.85
N GLN A 10 -10.03 -15.48 9.58
CA GLN A 10 -10.29 -16.08 10.90
C GLN A 10 -10.51 -17.60 10.79
N LYS A 11 -11.14 -18.08 9.71
CA LYS A 11 -11.23 -19.54 9.43
C LYS A 11 -9.86 -20.18 9.21
N LEU A 12 -8.85 -19.42 8.78
CA LEU A 12 -7.45 -19.84 8.62
C LEU A 12 -6.58 -19.54 9.87
N GLY A 13 -7.21 -19.09 10.96
CA GLY A 13 -6.54 -18.77 12.22
C GLY A 13 -5.54 -17.61 12.13
N LEU A 14 -5.67 -16.70 11.16
CA LEU A 14 -4.82 -15.52 11.04
C LEU A 14 -5.42 -14.34 11.82
N LYS A 15 -4.54 -13.59 12.50
CA LYS A 15 -4.91 -12.31 13.12
C LYS A 15 -4.87 -11.15 12.11
N PRO A 16 -5.62 -10.06 12.37
CA PRO A 16 -5.56 -8.77 11.64
C PRO A 16 -4.22 -8.39 11.00
N ASN A 17 -3.22 -8.26 11.87
CA ASN A 17 -1.89 -7.76 11.58
C ASN A 17 -1.09 -8.77 10.76
N GLN A 18 -1.33 -10.06 10.97
CA GLN A 18 -0.70 -11.13 10.19
C GLN A 18 -1.18 -11.09 8.75
N MET A 19 -2.48 -10.91 8.52
CA MET A 19 -3.03 -10.77 7.17
C MET A 19 -2.47 -9.54 6.47
N GLN A 20 -2.52 -8.37 7.13
CA GLN A 20 -2.02 -7.11 6.55
C GLN A 20 -0.54 -7.21 6.16
N LEU A 21 0.28 -7.88 6.99
CA LEU A 21 1.69 -8.08 6.67
C LEU A 21 1.86 -9.01 5.46
N LEU A 22 1.13 -10.12 5.39
CA LEU A 22 1.18 -11.04 4.25
C LEU A 22 0.71 -10.36 2.95
N GLU A 23 -0.38 -9.59 2.97
CA GLU A 23 -0.89 -8.81 1.84
C GLU A 23 0.12 -7.73 1.39
N LEU A 24 0.78 -7.07 2.33
CA LEU A 24 1.82 -6.10 2.04
C LEU A 24 2.99 -6.76 1.29
N LEU A 25 3.47 -7.90 1.77
CA LEU A 25 4.57 -8.63 1.11
C LEU A 25 4.15 -9.21 -0.24
N GLN A 26 2.88 -9.60 -0.41
CA GLN A 26 2.34 -10.07 -1.69
C GLN A 26 2.31 -8.96 -2.75
N SER A 27 1.99 -7.73 -2.33
CA SER A 27 1.84 -6.58 -3.24
C SER A 27 3.15 -5.85 -3.53
N ARG A 28 4.06 -5.76 -2.56
CA ARG A 28 5.32 -4.99 -2.67
C ARG A 28 6.56 -5.85 -2.88
N GLY A 29 6.48 -7.15 -2.60
CA GLY A 29 7.65 -8.03 -2.55
C GLY A 29 8.41 -7.93 -1.22
N PRO A 30 9.68 -8.36 -1.18
CA PRO A 30 10.48 -8.39 0.04
C PRO A 30 10.69 -7.01 0.66
N LEU A 31 10.57 -6.92 1.99
CA LEU A 31 10.75 -5.67 2.73
C LEU A 31 11.52 -5.87 4.03
N SER A 32 12.31 -4.87 4.44
CA SER A 32 12.92 -4.84 5.77
C SER A 32 11.86 -4.66 6.88
N LEU A 33 12.19 -5.01 8.13
CA LEU A 33 11.31 -4.76 9.28
C LEU A 33 10.91 -3.28 9.42
N LYS A 34 11.87 -2.37 9.17
CA LYS A 34 11.63 -0.93 9.19
C LYS A 34 10.68 -0.52 8.06
N GLY A 35 10.86 -1.09 6.87
CA GLY A 35 9.97 -0.89 5.73
C GLY A 35 8.55 -1.34 6.05
N ILE A 36 8.38 -2.54 6.58
CA ILE A 36 7.06 -3.07 6.98
C ILE A 36 6.40 -2.16 8.04
N ALA A 37 7.13 -1.75 9.06
CA ALA A 37 6.60 -0.87 10.12
C ALA A 37 6.13 0.47 9.55
N HIS A 38 6.92 1.04 8.64
CA HIS A 38 6.57 2.27 7.96
C HIS A 38 5.32 2.13 7.08
N HIS A 39 5.24 1.07 6.27
CA HIS A 39 4.10 0.83 5.38
C HIS A 39 2.80 0.52 6.12
N LEU A 40 2.87 -0.21 7.23
CA LEU A 40 1.68 -0.56 8.03
C LEU A 40 1.29 0.54 9.03
N GLY A 41 2.10 1.59 9.19
CA GLY A 41 1.85 2.65 10.17
C GLY A 41 1.88 2.15 11.62
N VAL A 42 2.69 1.13 11.92
CA VAL A 42 2.82 0.52 13.26
C VAL A 42 4.25 0.60 13.76
N THR A 43 4.45 0.29 15.04
CA THR A 43 5.80 0.33 15.64
C THR A 43 6.64 -0.89 15.24
N PRO A 44 7.99 -0.77 15.17
CA PRO A 44 8.87 -1.91 14.87
C PRO A 44 8.68 -3.13 15.80
N PRO A 45 8.47 -2.98 17.13
CA PRO A 45 8.16 -4.11 18.01
C PRO A 45 6.91 -4.89 17.56
N THR A 46 5.83 -4.19 17.17
CA THR A 46 4.59 -4.82 16.67
C THR A 46 4.85 -5.65 15.41
N VAL A 47 5.71 -5.15 14.51
CA VAL A 47 6.10 -5.90 13.32
C VAL A 47 6.93 -7.12 13.69
N SER A 48 7.91 -6.97 14.57
CA SER A 48 8.78 -8.07 15.00
C SER A 48 7.99 -9.25 15.57
N ASP A 49 6.99 -8.99 16.41
CA ASP A 49 6.12 -10.04 16.97
C ASP A 49 5.29 -10.75 15.89
N THR A 50 4.77 -9.97 14.95
CA THR A 50 3.99 -10.48 13.81
C THR A 50 4.87 -11.36 12.90
N VAL A 51 6.07 -10.90 12.58
CA VAL A 51 7.07 -11.64 11.81
C VAL A 51 7.50 -12.91 12.53
N ALA A 52 7.77 -12.86 13.84
CA ALA A 52 8.12 -14.05 14.60
C ALA A 52 7.02 -15.12 14.53
N THR A 53 5.75 -14.69 14.61
CA THR A 53 4.60 -15.60 14.53
C THR A 53 4.43 -16.19 13.14
N LEU A 54 4.53 -15.37 12.09
CA LEU A 54 4.40 -15.84 10.70
C LEU A 54 5.57 -16.74 10.27
N SER A 55 6.77 -16.47 10.78
CA SER A 55 7.96 -17.31 10.53
C SER A 55 7.82 -18.68 11.20
N LYS A 56 7.29 -18.74 12.44
CA LYS A 56 6.95 -20.02 13.10
C LYS A 56 5.91 -20.84 12.32
N ARG A 57 5.01 -20.15 11.61
CA ARG A 57 4.01 -20.77 10.72
C ARG A 57 4.54 -21.09 9.32
N LEU A 58 5.83 -20.82 9.04
CA LEU A 58 6.48 -21.03 7.75
C LEU A 58 5.83 -20.26 6.58
N LEU A 59 5.17 -19.13 6.86
CA LEU A 59 4.49 -18.31 5.85
C LEU A 59 5.37 -17.20 5.26
N ILE A 60 6.56 -17.01 5.82
CA ILE A 60 7.54 -16.01 5.39
C ILE A 60 8.95 -16.56 5.51
N ASN A 61 9.85 -16.01 4.71
CA ASN A 61 11.28 -16.26 4.71
C ASN A 61 12.05 -15.00 5.12
N LYS A 62 13.21 -15.21 5.76
CA LYS A 62 14.21 -14.14 5.97
C LYS A 62 15.28 -14.32 4.92
N ILE A 63 15.47 -13.30 4.08
CA ILE A 63 16.47 -13.30 3.01
C ILE A 63 17.48 -12.17 3.24
N GLN A 64 18.66 -12.28 2.65
CA GLN A 64 19.60 -11.15 2.59
C GLN A 64 19.04 -10.09 1.63
N GLY A 65 19.15 -8.82 2.01
CA GLY A 65 18.67 -7.70 1.22
C GLY A 65 19.45 -7.55 -0.08
N GLN A 66 18.77 -7.11 -1.14
CA GLN A 66 19.37 -7.00 -2.47
C GLN A 66 20.45 -5.91 -2.55
N ASP A 67 20.28 -4.82 -1.80
CA ASP A 67 21.20 -3.66 -1.84
C ASP A 67 22.36 -3.76 -0.83
N ASP A 68 22.20 -4.58 0.22
CA ASP A 68 23.17 -4.75 1.29
C ASP A 68 22.97 -6.11 1.96
N SER A 69 23.95 -7.00 1.80
CA SER A 69 23.91 -8.37 2.34
C SER A 69 23.88 -8.42 3.87
N ARG A 70 24.13 -7.29 4.55
CA ARG A 70 23.98 -7.15 6.00
C ARG A 70 22.54 -6.85 6.42
N ARG A 71 21.66 -6.46 5.50
CA ARG A 71 20.25 -6.20 5.78
C ARG A 71 19.46 -7.49 5.61
N VAL A 72 18.49 -7.69 6.51
CA VAL A 72 17.54 -8.79 6.44
C VAL A 72 16.22 -8.27 5.92
N GLU A 73 15.72 -8.89 4.87
CA GLU A 73 14.39 -8.65 4.32
C GLU A 73 13.48 -9.84 4.59
N ILE A 74 12.20 -9.55 4.69
CA ILE A 74 11.15 -10.53 4.87
C ILE A 74 10.45 -10.71 3.53
N SER A 75 10.33 -11.95 3.06
CA SER A 75 9.59 -12.30 1.84
C SER A 75 8.54 -13.37 2.14
N LEU A 76 7.56 -13.53 1.26
CA LEU A 76 6.62 -14.66 1.36
C LEU A 76 7.34 -15.97 1.03
N SER A 77 7.02 -17.02 1.78
CA SER A 77 7.26 -18.40 1.34
C SER A 77 6.22 -18.82 0.30
N ASP A 78 6.42 -19.98 -0.33
CA ASP A 78 5.42 -20.56 -1.23
C ASP A 78 4.08 -20.78 -0.52
N SER A 79 4.10 -21.39 0.68
CA SER A 79 2.89 -21.57 1.49
C SER A 79 2.27 -20.23 1.92
N GLY A 80 3.09 -19.19 2.14
CA GLY A 80 2.62 -17.83 2.37
C GLY A 80 1.85 -17.26 1.19
N ARG A 81 2.36 -17.45 -0.04
CA ARG A 81 1.69 -17.04 -1.28
C ARG A 81 0.39 -17.80 -1.51
N ASP A 82 0.42 -19.13 -1.33
CA ASP A 82 -0.77 -19.98 -1.46
C ASP A 82 -1.86 -19.57 -0.46
N LEU A 83 -1.46 -19.28 0.78
CA LEU A 83 -2.39 -18.82 1.79
C LEU A 83 -2.98 -17.45 1.42
N CYS A 84 -2.15 -16.52 0.94
CA CYS A 84 -2.64 -15.22 0.43
C CYS A 84 -3.70 -15.42 -0.64
N ALA A 85 -3.46 -16.30 -1.61
CA ALA A 85 -4.43 -16.60 -2.67
C ALA A 85 -5.78 -17.13 -2.13
N GLN A 86 -5.79 -17.87 -1.02
CA GLN A 86 -7.01 -18.43 -0.43
C GLN A 86 -7.89 -17.39 0.28
N PHE A 87 -7.30 -16.38 0.91
CA PHE A 87 -8.06 -15.30 1.57
C PHE A 87 -8.08 -14.00 0.76
N HIS A 88 -7.45 -13.97 -0.42
CA HIS A 88 -7.70 -12.96 -1.44
C HIS A 88 -9.08 -13.17 -2.09
N THR A 89 -10.12 -13.26 -1.27
CA THR A 89 -11.50 -13.00 -1.66
C THR A 89 -11.72 -11.49 -1.62
N VAL A 90 -10.87 -10.75 -2.33
CA VAL A 90 -11.27 -9.46 -2.86
C VAL A 90 -12.04 -9.86 -4.10
N THR A 91 -13.37 -9.69 -4.08
CA THR A 91 -14.05 -9.41 -5.34
C THR A 91 -13.26 -8.26 -5.93
N ASP A 92 -12.41 -8.56 -6.92
CA ASP A 92 -11.27 -7.71 -7.26
C ASP A 92 -11.82 -6.30 -7.47
N ILE A 93 -11.53 -5.39 -6.54
CA ILE A 93 -12.07 -4.03 -6.64
C ILE A 93 -11.59 -3.43 -7.96
N THR A 94 -10.43 -3.88 -8.45
CA THR A 94 -9.93 -3.60 -9.78
C THR A 94 -10.94 -4.02 -10.86
N ASP A 95 -11.47 -5.24 -10.81
CA ASP A 95 -12.51 -5.73 -11.75
C ASP A 95 -13.82 -4.97 -11.60
N MET A 96 -14.23 -4.65 -10.36
CA MET A 96 -15.43 -3.84 -10.14
C MET A 96 -15.31 -2.45 -10.74
N VAL A 97 -14.14 -1.84 -10.63
CA VAL A 97 -13.87 -0.50 -11.15
C VAL A 97 -13.78 -0.51 -12.68
N GLN A 98 -13.55 -1.66 -13.33
CA GLN A 98 -13.61 -1.76 -14.80
C GLN A 98 -14.99 -1.48 -15.40
N CYS A 99 -16.07 -1.46 -14.60
CA CYS A 99 -17.38 -0.99 -15.08
C CYS A 99 -17.40 0.51 -15.39
N LEU A 100 -16.42 1.27 -14.89
CA LEU A 100 -16.26 2.70 -15.11
C LEU A 100 -15.29 2.96 -16.27
N SER A 101 -15.59 3.95 -17.10
CA SER A 101 -14.66 4.46 -18.11
C SER A 101 -13.41 5.08 -17.46
N ALA A 102 -12.31 5.21 -18.22
CA ALA A 102 -11.08 5.82 -17.70
C ALA A 102 -11.29 7.23 -17.13
N GLN A 103 -12.22 8.00 -17.72
CA GLN A 103 -12.59 9.31 -17.20
C GLN A 103 -13.29 9.21 -15.85
N GLU A 104 -14.29 8.34 -15.71
CA GLU A 104 -15.01 8.12 -14.44
C GLU A 104 -14.08 7.58 -13.34
N GLN A 105 -13.11 6.73 -13.70
CA GLN A 105 -12.10 6.25 -12.76
C GLN A 105 -11.21 7.40 -12.25
N ALA A 106 -10.79 8.32 -13.13
CA ALA A 106 -10.02 9.49 -12.73
C ALA A 106 -10.85 10.44 -11.84
N GLU A 107 -12.13 10.64 -12.16
CA GLU A 107 -13.05 11.44 -11.34
C GLU A 107 -13.25 10.83 -9.95
N LEU A 108 -13.50 9.51 -9.89
CA LEU A 108 -13.61 8.76 -8.63
C LEU A 108 -12.34 8.89 -7.79
N LEU A 109 -11.16 8.71 -8.41
CA LEU A 109 -9.88 8.86 -7.73
C LEU A 109 -9.71 10.27 -7.15
N GLY A 110 -10.06 11.31 -7.92
CA GLY A 110 -10.04 12.69 -7.45
C GLY A 110 -10.93 12.92 -6.22
N LEU A 111 -12.13 12.34 -6.20
CA LEU A 111 -13.05 12.41 -5.06
C LEU A 111 -12.50 11.67 -3.83
N VAL A 112 -11.94 10.47 -4.02
CA VAL A 112 -11.33 9.68 -2.93
C VAL A 112 -10.16 10.43 -2.32
N ILE A 113 -9.23 10.94 -3.14
CA ILE A 113 -8.08 11.73 -2.69
C ILE A 113 -8.53 12.93 -1.84
N ARG A 114 -9.58 13.63 -2.28
CA ARG A 114 -10.12 14.79 -1.55
C ARG A 114 -10.69 14.40 -0.17
N ILE A 115 -11.39 13.27 -0.09
CA ILE A 115 -11.94 12.76 1.17
C ILE A 115 -10.80 12.33 2.11
N VAL A 116 -9.84 11.55 1.61
CA VAL A 116 -8.69 11.09 2.40
C VAL A 116 -7.89 12.28 2.93
N SER A 117 -7.58 13.27 2.07
CA SER A 117 -6.87 14.48 2.49
C SER A 117 -7.60 15.19 3.64
N ARG A 118 -8.94 15.29 3.56
CA ARG A 118 -9.73 15.89 4.64
C ARG A 118 -9.68 15.10 5.95
N LEU A 119 -9.72 13.76 5.87
CA LEU A 119 -9.60 12.91 7.06
C LEU A 119 -8.22 13.02 7.70
N GLU A 120 -7.16 13.22 6.91
CA GLU A 120 -5.80 13.47 7.38
C GLU A 120 -5.67 14.84 8.05
N ASP A 121 -6.19 15.89 7.41
CA ASP A 121 -6.18 17.26 7.95
C ASP A 121 -6.94 17.33 9.28
N ASP A 122 -8.04 16.58 9.41
CA ASP A 122 -8.84 16.47 10.64
C ASP A 122 -8.22 15.49 11.67
N GLY A 123 -7.05 14.90 11.37
CA GLY A 123 -6.34 13.96 12.25
C GLY A 123 -7.07 12.65 12.52
N LYS A 124 -8.04 12.27 11.68
CA LYS A 124 -8.84 11.05 11.83
C LYS A 124 -8.12 9.80 11.34
N ILE A 125 -7.14 9.99 10.45
CA ILE A 125 -6.27 8.93 9.92
C ILE A 125 -4.84 9.45 9.84
N SER A 126 -3.87 8.53 9.77
CA SER A 126 -2.47 8.87 9.53
C SER A 126 -2.26 9.45 8.13
N ARG A 127 -1.29 10.35 8.00
CA ARG A 127 -0.94 10.96 6.71
C ARG A 127 -0.47 9.89 5.71
N SER A 128 -1.14 9.80 4.58
CA SER A 128 -0.87 8.83 3.52
C SER A 128 0.24 9.36 2.60
N ARG A 129 0.94 8.44 1.93
CA ARG A 129 2.04 8.72 0.99
C ARG A 129 1.54 9.14 -0.39
N MET A 130 0.58 10.07 -0.41
CA MET A 130 -0.08 10.53 -1.63
C MET A 130 0.73 11.62 -2.34
N CYS A 131 0.54 11.77 -3.66
CA CYS A 131 1.09 12.89 -4.41
C CYS A 131 0.75 14.24 -3.76
N LEU A 132 -0.47 14.45 -3.26
CA LEU A 132 -0.88 15.74 -2.68
C LEU A 132 -0.07 16.15 -1.44
N SER A 133 0.38 15.17 -0.65
CA SER A 133 1.20 15.37 0.55
C SER A 133 2.71 15.28 0.26
N CYS A 134 3.12 15.10 -0.99
CA CYS A 134 4.52 14.88 -1.39
C CYS A 134 5.26 16.18 -1.76
N MET A 135 6.49 16.37 -1.29
CA MET A 135 7.33 17.54 -1.56
C MET A 135 7.63 17.72 -3.06
N TYR A 136 7.67 16.63 -3.84
CA TYR A 136 7.98 16.67 -5.27
C TYR A 136 6.78 17.04 -6.14
N PHE A 137 5.56 17.01 -5.59
CA PHE A 137 4.34 17.24 -6.35
C PHE A 137 4.00 18.72 -6.46
N VAL A 138 3.80 19.17 -7.70
CA VAL A 138 3.35 20.52 -8.03
C VAL A 138 1.98 20.42 -8.71
N LYS A 139 0.98 21.02 -8.08
CA LYS A 139 -0.38 21.10 -8.63
C LYS A 139 -0.43 22.17 -9.73
N ASP A 140 -1.20 21.91 -10.78
CA ASP A 140 -1.54 22.84 -11.86
C ASP A 140 -0.34 23.60 -12.46
N LYS A 141 0.81 22.92 -12.63
CA LYS A 141 2.03 23.48 -13.22
C LYS A 141 1.90 23.72 -14.73
N HIS A 142 1.13 22.89 -15.43
CA HIS A 142 1.02 22.91 -16.89
C HIS A 142 -0.32 23.46 -17.35
N MET A 143 -0.32 24.14 -18.50
CA MET A 143 -1.54 24.64 -19.14
C MET A 143 -2.36 23.54 -19.83
N ASP A 144 -1.74 22.38 -20.07
CA ASP A 144 -2.44 21.20 -20.57
C ASP A 144 -3.44 20.70 -19.51
N LYS A 145 -4.72 20.74 -19.85
CA LYS A 145 -5.81 20.29 -18.97
C LYS A 145 -5.82 18.78 -18.75
N GLN A 146 -5.23 17.99 -19.64
CA GLN A 146 -5.14 16.54 -19.47
C GLN A 146 -4.07 16.16 -18.45
N ASN A 147 -2.93 16.86 -18.46
CA ASN A 147 -1.80 16.63 -17.55
C ASN A 147 -1.37 17.89 -16.80
N PRO A 148 -2.27 18.50 -16.01
CA PRO A 148 -2.02 19.81 -15.42
C PRO A 148 -0.97 19.75 -14.30
N HIS A 149 -0.74 18.59 -13.69
CA HIS A 149 0.13 18.44 -12.52
C HIS A 149 1.55 18.02 -12.91
N HIS A 150 2.49 18.03 -11.96
CA HIS A 150 3.86 17.63 -12.23
C HIS A 150 4.52 16.96 -11.02
N CYS A 151 5.35 15.97 -11.28
CA CYS A 151 6.27 15.41 -10.29
C CYS A 151 7.70 15.87 -10.61
N ASN A 152 8.31 16.65 -9.72
CA ASN A 152 9.68 17.13 -9.89
C ASN A 152 10.73 16.01 -9.81
N LEU A 153 10.45 14.90 -9.11
CA LEU A 153 11.37 13.76 -9.03
C LEU A 153 11.47 13.03 -10.37
N MET A 154 10.33 12.67 -10.96
CA MET A 154 10.27 12.03 -12.27
C MET A 154 10.42 13.02 -13.43
N SER A 155 10.40 14.33 -13.14
CA SER A 155 10.39 15.41 -14.12
C SER A 155 9.32 15.26 -15.22
N LYS A 156 8.11 14.80 -14.86
CA LYS A 156 7.05 14.52 -15.83
C LYS A 156 5.70 15.17 -15.48
N PRO A 157 4.90 15.58 -16.49
CA PRO A 157 3.52 16.01 -16.26
C PRO A 157 2.67 14.80 -15.82
N LEU A 158 1.60 15.07 -15.07
CA LEU A 158 0.70 14.06 -14.50
C LEU A 158 -0.75 14.48 -14.70
N SER A 159 -1.58 13.54 -15.14
CA SER A 159 -3.03 13.61 -15.06
C SER A 159 -3.52 13.26 -13.64
N ILE A 160 -4.83 13.38 -13.39
CA ILE A 160 -5.44 12.89 -12.14
C ILE A 160 -5.28 11.37 -12.01
N GLY A 161 -5.39 10.62 -13.12
CA GLY A 161 -5.22 9.17 -13.15
C GLY A 161 -3.79 8.71 -12.81
N ASP A 162 -2.80 9.59 -13.00
CA ASP A 162 -1.39 9.28 -12.66
C ASP A 162 -1.06 9.51 -11.18
N LEU A 163 -1.98 10.10 -10.40
CA LEU A 163 -1.73 10.41 -8.99
C LEU A 163 -1.64 9.13 -8.17
N ARG A 164 -0.55 9.01 -7.43
CA ARG A 164 -0.31 7.88 -6.52
C ARG A 164 -0.92 8.20 -5.15
N MET A 165 -1.69 7.26 -4.62
CA MET A 165 -2.14 7.29 -3.22
C MET A 165 -1.10 6.68 -2.26
N ASP A 166 -0.15 5.90 -2.79
CA ASP A 166 0.88 5.24 -2.00
C ASP A 166 2.22 5.15 -2.77
N CYS A 167 2.90 6.30 -2.88
CA CYS A 167 4.16 6.45 -3.60
C CYS A 167 5.37 6.02 -2.75
N GLU A 168 6.28 5.24 -3.32
CA GLU A 168 7.49 4.75 -2.63
C GLU A 168 8.50 5.86 -2.36
N ASP A 169 8.65 6.78 -3.31
CA ASP A 169 9.54 7.94 -3.21
C ASP A 169 8.89 9.15 -2.51
N HIS A 170 7.78 8.94 -1.82
CA HIS A 170 7.08 10.02 -1.13
C HIS A 170 7.97 10.65 -0.06
N VAL A 171 8.01 11.98 -0.07
CA VAL A 171 8.57 12.77 1.02
C VAL A 171 7.51 13.75 1.49
N SER A 172 7.17 13.72 2.77
CA SER A 172 6.13 14.59 3.33
C SER A 172 6.49 16.07 3.19
N LYS A 173 5.51 16.88 2.79
CA LYS A 173 5.55 18.35 2.88
C LYS A 173 5.56 18.84 4.33
#